data_AF-A0A256F2W6-F1
#
_entry.id   AF-A0A256F2W6-F1
#
_cell.length_a   1.000
_cell.length_b   1.000
_cell.length_c   1.000
_cell.angle_alpha   90.00
_cell.angle_beta   90.00
_cell.angle_gamma   90.00
#
_symmetry.space_group_name_H-M   'P 1'
#
loop_
_entity.id
_entity.type
_entity.pdbx_description
1 polymer ?
#
loop_
_entity_poly.entity_id
_entity_poly.type
_entity_poly.pdbx_seq_one_letter_code
_entity_poly.pdbx_strand_id
1 'polypeptide(L)'
;MCKSPVGVLGLDELLASHGITGHAAAILCAVWSGRGSGITAERIFDAMYADDPEGGPAVTTIYRYLWAGLGDLDRLLAGSGVRISYSKQSASGRFKLRLKGIKHER
;
A
#
# COMPACT_ATOMS: atom_id res chain seq x y z
N MET A 1 30.45 -12.26 12.09
CA MET A 1 29.43 -12.99 11.30
C MET A 1 28.30 -12.03 10.97
N CYS A 2 28.20 -11.58 9.72
CA CYS A 2 27.03 -10.82 9.24
C CYS A 2 26.42 -11.62 8.09
N LYS A 3 25.51 -12.52 8.42
CA LYS A 3 24.61 -13.16 7.45
C LYS A 3 23.23 -12.53 7.62
N SER A 4 23.09 -11.27 7.23
CA SER A 4 21.77 -10.71 7.01
C SER A 4 21.21 -11.44 5.78
N PRO A 5 20.03 -12.10 5.88
CA PRO A 5 19.43 -12.71 4.71
C PRO A 5 19.14 -11.59 3.70
N VAL A 6 19.85 -11.61 2.58
CA VAL A 6 19.56 -10.78 1.40
C VAL A 6 18.25 -11.31 0.84
N GLY A 7 17.12 -10.87 1.39
CA GLY A 7 15.83 -11.45 1.12
C GLY A 7 14.74 -10.41 1.23
N VAL A 8 14.47 -9.74 0.10
CA VAL A 8 13.37 -8.77 -0.09
C VAL A 8 13.49 -7.58 0.86
N LEU A 9 13.80 -6.39 0.35
CA LEU A 9 13.65 -5.12 1.09
C LEU A 9 12.40 -5.22 1.98
N GLY A 10 12.60 -5.28 3.30
CA GLY A 10 11.51 -5.42 4.26
C GLY A 10 10.59 -4.22 4.12
N LEU A 11 9.29 -4.38 4.36
CA LEU A 11 8.34 -3.26 4.30
C LEU A 11 8.85 -2.04 5.07
N ASP A 12 9.38 -2.26 6.27
CA ASP A 12 9.95 -1.20 7.12
C ASP A 12 11.15 -0.49 6.47
N GLU A 13 12.04 -1.24 5.81
CA GLU A 13 13.18 -0.69 5.09
C GLU A 13 12.74 0.08 3.84
N LEU A 14 11.71 -0.38 3.14
CA LEU A 14 11.12 0.34 2.00
C LEU A 14 10.45 1.65 2.44
N LEU A 15 9.71 1.62 3.56
CA LEU A 15 9.11 2.81 4.15
C LEU A 15 10.18 3.82 4.57
N ALA A 16 11.20 3.37 5.30
CA ALA A 16 12.30 4.21 5.77
C ALA A 16 13.14 4.78 4.60
N SER A 17 13.49 3.95 3.62
CA SER A 17 14.33 4.35 2.48
C SER A 17 13.64 5.35 1.56
N HIS A 18 12.31 5.38 1.52
CA HIS A 18 11.54 6.28 0.66
C HIS A 18 10.79 7.36 1.46
N GLY A 19 11.02 7.44 2.78
CA GLY A 19 10.37 8.42 3.66
C GLY A 19 8.84 8.34 3.65
N ILE A 20 8.28 7.15 3.39
CA ILE A 20 6.84 6.95 3.27
C ILE A 20 6.25 6.94 4.69
N THR A 21 5.34 7.87 4.98
CA THR A 21 4.73 8.05 6.30
C THR A 21 3.22 8.31 6.21
N GLY A 22 2.53 8.29 7.35
CA GLY A 22 1.09 8.59 7.45
C GLY A 22 0.22 7.63 6.62
N HIS A 23 -0.80 8.18 5.95
CA HIS A 23 -1.75 7.41 5.16
C HIS A 23 -1.10 6.57 4.06
N ALA A 24 -0.06 7.08 3.39
CA ALA A 24 0.67 6.33 2.37
C ALA A 24 1.36 5.08 2.96
N ALA A 25 1.96 5.21 4.14
CA ALA A 25 2.57 4.07 4.84
C ALA A 25 1.53 3.02 5.26
N ALA A 26 0.39 3.47 5.80
CA ALA A 26 -0.71 2.59 6.18
C ALA A 26 -1.26 1.80 4.99
N ILE A 27 -1.47 2.47 3.84
CA ILE A 27 -1.89 1.82 2.59
C ILE A 27 -0.86 0.78 2.15
N LEU A 28 0.43 1.15 2.09
CA LEU A 28 1.48 0.22 1.66
C LEU A 28 1.56 -0.99 2.59
N CYS A 29 1.51 -0.77 3.91
CA CYS A 29 1.53 -1.82 4.91
C CYS A 29 0.36 -2.79 4.77
N ALA A 30 -0.86 -2.27 4.59
CA ALA A 30 -2.05 -3.09 4.39
C ALA A 30 -1.94 -3.96 3.13
N VAL A 31 -1.50 -3.38 1.99
CA VAL A 31 -1.32 -4.14 0.74
C VAL A 31 -0.17 -5.14 0.85
N TRP A 32 0.89 -4.81 1.57
CA TRP A 32 2.06 -5.68 1.82
C TRP A 32 1.72 -6.87 2.71
N SER A 33 0.94 -6.66 3.77
CA SER A 33 0.39 -7.71 4.62
C SER A 33 -0.52 -8.66 3.81
N GLY A 34 -1.17 -8.16 2.76
CA GLY A 34 -1.94 -8.98 1.83
C GLY A 34 -1.09 -9.95 1.01
N ARG A 35 0.25 -9.84 0.98
CA ARG A 35 1.19 -10.70 0.21
C ARG A 35 0.76 -10.96 -1.24
N GLY A 36 0.10 -10.00 -1.88
CA GLY A 36 -0.40 -10.13 -3.25
C GLY A 36 -1.76 -10.83 -3.38
N SER A 37 -2.39 -11.29 -2.29
CA SER A 37 -3.83 -11.55 -2.22
C SER A 37 -4.53 -10.20 -2.12
N GLY A 38 -5.22 -9.79 -3.19
CA GLY A 38 -5.74 -8.43 -3.28
C GLY A 38 -6.59 -8.03 -2.07
N ILE A 39 -6.27 -6.90 -1.47
CA ILE A 39 -6.92 -6.38 -0.26
C ILE A 39 -8.09 -5.46 -0.64
N THR A 40 -9.17 -5.47 0.15
CA THR A 40 -10.33 -4.60 -0.08
C THR A 40 -10.07 -3.17 0.37
N ALA A 41 -10.76 -2.20 -0.23
CA ALA A 41 -10.70 -0.80 0.20
C ALA A 41 -11.07 -0.63 1.69
N GLU A 42 -12.10 -1.34 2.17
CA GLU A 42 -12.52 -1.32 3.59
C GLU A 42 -11.37 -1.68 4.55
N ARG A 43 -10.57 -2.70 4.20
CA ARG A 43 -9.40 -3.12 4.99
C ARG A 43 -8.28 -2.09 4.97
N ILE A 44 -8.15 -1.35 3.88
CA ILE A 44 -7.19 -0.24 3.79
C ILE A 44 -7.67 0.94 4.62
N PHE A 45 -8.97 1.23 4.62
CA PHE A 45 -9.55 2.29 5.43
C PHE A 45 -9.38 2.01 6.92
N ASP A 46 -9.65 0.78 7.33
CA ASP A 46 -9.39 0.30 8.69
C ASP A 46 -7.92 0.53 9.09
N ALA A 47 -6.97 0.21 8.21
CA ALA A 47 -5.54 0.46 8.46
C ALA A 47 -5.17 1.96 8.45
N MET A 48 -5.78 2.78 7.59
CA MET A 48 -5.55 4.23 7.50
C MET A 48 -6.01 4.97 8.75
N TYR A 49 -7.09 4.49 9.37
CA TYR A 49 -7.74 5.12 10.52
C TYR A 49 -7.67 4.24 11.77
N ALA A 50 -6.73 3.28 11.83
CA ALA A 50 -6.57 2.39 12.99
C ALA A 50 -6.27 3.16 14.27
N ASP A 51 -5.55 4.29 14.14
CA ASP A 51 -5.20 5.20 15.23
C ASP A 51 -6.25 6.29 15.49
N ASP A 52 -7.35 6.33 14.71
CA ASP A 52 -8.39 7.36 14.80
C ASP A 52 -9.69 6.79 15.39
N PRO A 53 -9.94 6.94 16.71
CA PRO A 53 -11.07 6.33 17.39
C PRO A 53 -12.41 6.99 17.09
N GLU A 54 -12.44 8.17 16.45
CA GLU A 54 -13.68 8.87 16.11
C GLU A 54 -14.41 8.26 14.89
N GLY A 55 -13.78 7.30 14.22
CA GLY A 55 -14.29 6.75 12.98
C GLY A 55 -14.02 7.77 11.87
N GLY A 56 -13.19 7.38 10.91
CA GLY A 56 -12.68 8.27 9.88
C GLY A 56 -13.75 9.13 9.15
N PRO A 57 -13.30 10.14 8.39
CA PRO A 57 -14.17 11.14 7.78
C PRO A 57 -15.21 10.51 6.83
N ALA A 58 -16.17 11.31 6.33
CA ALA A 58 -17.17 10.82 5.38
C ALA A 58 -16.57 10.00 4.23
N VAL A 59 -17.27 8.96 3.75
CA VAL A 59 -16.77 7.99 2.76
C VAL A 59 -16.14 8.66 1.53
N THR A 60 -16.73 9.74 1.03
CA THR A 60 -16.20 10.51 -0.11
C THR A 60 -14.81 11.11 0.17
N THR A 61 -14.59 11.58 1.39
CA THR A 61 -13.33 12.12 1.88
C THR A 61 -12.30 11.01 2.08
N ILE A 62 -12.69 9.86 2.62
CA ILE A 62 -11.81 8.68 2.76
C ILE A 62 -11.26 8.26 1.40
N TYR A 63 -12.11 8.15 0.37
CA TYR A 63 -11.66 7.81 -0.98
C TYR A 63 -10.71 8.87 -1.54
N ARG A 64 -10.94 10.16 -1.27
CA ARG A 64 -10.01 11.23 -1.69
C ARG A 64 -8.62 11.04 -1.09
N TYR A 65 -8.52 10.74 0.21
CA TYR A 65 -7.24 10.47 0.87
C TYR A 65 -6.58 9.20 0.38
N LEU A 66 -7.36 8.14 0.09
CA LEU A 66 -6.85 6.94 -0.55
C LEU A 66 -6.21 7.25 -1.91
N TRP A 67 -6.90 7.99 -2.78
CA TRP A 67 -6.36 8.32 -4.12
C TRP A 67 -5.12 9.21 -4.03
N ALA A 68 -5.10 10.18 -3.11
CA ALA A 68 -3.93 11.01 -2.86
C ALA A 68 -2.73 10.14 -2.41
N GLY A 69 -2.93 9.30 -1.39
CA GLY A 69 -1.89 8.41 -0.88
C GLY A 69 -1.38 7.40 -1.92
N LEU A 70 -2.25 6.91 -2.81
CA LEU A 70 -1.83 6.07 -3.94
C LEU A 70 -0.97 6.83 -4.96
N GLY A 71 -1.30 8.11 -5.22
CA GLY A 71 -0.49 8.98 -6.08
C GLY A 71 0.90 9.25 -5.48
N ASP A 72 0.95 9.54 -4.18
CA ASP A 72 2.20 9.69 -3.45
C ASP A 72 3.01 8.39 -3.47
N LEU A 73 2.38 7.23 -3.26
CA LEU A 73 3.06 5.93 -3.33
C LEU A 73 3.61 5.63 -4.72
N ASP A 74 2.88 5.88 -5.82
CA ASP A 74 3.41 5.66 -7.17
C ASP A 74 4.62 6.56 -7.44
N ARG A 75 4.60 7.81 -6.95
CA ARG A 75 5.74 8.74 -7.04
C ARG A 75 6.92 8.33 -6.17
N LEU A 76 6.69 7.91 -4.93
CA LEU A 76 7.73 7.52 -3.97
C LEU A 76 8.35 6.17 -4.33
N LEU A 77 7.55 5.23 -4.84
CA LEU A 77 8.00 3.92 -5.31
C LEU A 77 8.53 3.96 -6.75
N ALA A 78 8.55 5.12 -7.42
CA ALA A 78 9.10 5.25 -8.76
C ALA A 78 10.60 4.88 -8.74
N GLY A 79 10.98 3.90 -9.57
CA GLY A 79 12.36 3.38 -9.61
C GLY A 79 12.68 2.30 -8.57
N SER A 80 11.78 2.01 -7.62
CA SER A 80 11.96 0.93 -6.63
C SER A 80 11.69 -0.48 -7.18
N GLY A 81 11.08 -0.57 -8.37
CA GLY A 81 10.59 -1.84 -8.93
C GLY A 81 9.34 -2.38 -8.23
N VAL A 82 8.73 -1.62 -7.31
CA VAL A 82 7.45 -1.94 -6.67
C VAL A 82 6.38 -1.03 -7.25
N ARG A 83 5.24 -1.61 -7.66
CA ARG A 83 4.07 -0.84 -8.09
C ARG A 83 2.80 -1.33 -7.43
N ILE A 84 1.95 -0.40 -7.03
CA ILE A 84 0.61 -0.72 -6.53
C ILE A 84 -0.34 -0.71 -7.73
N SER A 85 -0.97 -1.86 -7.98
CA SER A 85 -2.02 -2.00 -9.00
C SER A 85 -3.36 -2.14 -8.32
N TYR A 86 -4.36 -1.44 -8.84
CA TYR A 86 -5.74 -1.56 -8.40
C TYR A 86 -6.64 -2.07 -9.52
N SER A 87 -7.54 -3.00 -9.21
CA SER A 87 -8.57 -3.44 -10.16
C SER A 87 -9.95 -3.00 -9.67
N LYS A 88 -10.68 -2.32 -10.55
CA LYS A 88 -12.14 -2.22 -10.45
C LYS A 88 -12.70 -3.52 -10.99
N GLN A 89 -13.61 -4.15 -10.24
CA GLN A 89 -14.40 -5.33 -10.63
C GLN A 89 -13.81 -6.70 -10.23
N SER A 90 -14.27 -7.19 -9.08
CA SER A 90 -14.70 -8.58 -8.96
C SER A 90 -16.24 -8.57 -8.90
N ALA A 91 -16.92 -9.68 -9.22
CA ALA A 91 -18.38 -9.81 -9.29
C ALA A 91 -19.15 -9.32 -8.03
N SER A 92 -18.43 -9.03 -6.94
CA SER A 92 -18.91 -8.51 -5.67
C SER A 92 -18.86 -6.97 -5.52
N GLY A 93 -18.48 -6.21 -6.55
CA GLY A 93 -18.37 -4.74 -6.47
C GLY A 93 -17.18 -4.20 -5.66
N ARG A 94 -16.26 -5.06 -5.21
CA ARG A 94 -15.14 -4.68 -4.34
C ARG A 94 -13.90 -4.24 -5.13
N PHE A 95 -13.32 -3.12 -4.72
CA PHE A 95 -12.01 -2.62 -5.18
C PHE A 95 -10.89 -3.44 -4.54
N LYS A 96 -9.93 -3.91 -5.34
CA LYS A 96 -8.78 -4.71 -4.86
C LYS A 96 -7.45 -4.05 -5.21
N LEU A 97 -6.55 -3.96 -4.23
CA LEU A 97 -5.18 -3.49 -4.45
C LEU A 97 -4.19 -4.64 -4.29
N ARG A 98 -3.16 -4.65 -5.14
CA ARG A 98 -2.11 -5.66 -5.15
C ARG A 98 -0.76 -5.00 -5.38
N LEU A 99 0.26 -5.50 -4.69
CA LEU A 99 1.64 -5.20 -5.03
C LEU A 99 2.04 -6.02 -6.26
N LYS A 100 2.63 -5.34 -7.23
CA LYS A 100 3.28 -5.95 -8.38
C LYS A 100 4.76 -5.61 -8.31
N GLY A 101 5.60 -6.63 -8.11
CA GLY A 101 7.03 -6.50 -8.37
C GLY A 101 7.25 -6.44 -9.88
N ILE A 102 7.93 -5.42 -10.37
CA ILE A 102 8.34 -5.31 -11.76
C ILE A 102 9.63 -6.13 -11.87
N LYS A 103 9.58 -7.29 -12.53
CA LYS A 103 10.81 -8.01 -12.88
C LYS A 103 11.58 -7.11 -13.83
N HIS A 104 12.74 -6.61 -13.38
CA HIS A 104 13.72 -6.03 -14.29
C HIS A 104 14.31 -7.20 -15.09
N GLU A 105 13.76 -7.45 -16.28
CA GLU A 105 14.39 -8.32 -17.27
C GLU A 105 15.64 -7.57 -17.77
N ARG A 106 16.81 -8.20 -17.65
CA ARG A 106 18.07 -7.72 -18.22
C ARG A 106 18.19 -8.22 -19.65
#